data_AF-A0A1S9MC19-F1
#
_entry.id   AF-A0A1S9MC19-F1
#
_cell.length_a   1.000
_cell.length_b   1.000
_cell.length_c   1.000
_cell.angle_alpha   90.00
_cell.angle_beta   90.00
_cell.angle_gamma   90.00
#
_symmetry.space_group_name_H-M   'P 1'
#
loop_
_entity.id
_entity.type
_entity.pdbx_description
1 polymer ?
#
loop_
_entity_poly.entity_id
_entity_poly.type
_entity_poly.pdbx_seq_one_letter_code
_entity_poly.pdbx_strand_id
1 'polypeptide(L)'
;MSMDSGKRINADDAGAHRAQRLRLAVLDMVGTTITDDGLTERAMSRALLETGVEPGSTRFESMLGYARDTMGFSKLTVFSHLFDEAQRAESANKAFERAYDDLIADGGVRAIPGAEETIDWLRDSGVKVCLATGFGRHTQNMVLESLGWMGKADLSLCPADAGRGRPYPDMILTAVLALDLDDVREVVVVGDTSSDMLSGVRSGASAVVGVLTGFHSEAALRAAGATAVVPSVKDLPALLEPRAARL
;
A
#
# COMPACT_ATOMS: atom_id res chain seq x y z
N MET A 1 -35.69 -45.80 25.48
CA MET A 1 -34.61 -44.85 25.79
C MET A 1 -33.70 -44.78 24.59
N SER A 2 -33.71 -43.64 23.91
CA SER A 2 -32.91 -43.33 22.74
C SER A 2 -31.46 -43.12 23.17
N MET A 3 -30.51 -43.80 22.53
CA MET A 3 -29.10 -43.39 22.56
C MET A 3 -28.60 -43.29 21.13
N ASP A 4 -28.04 -42.12 20.92
CA ASP A 4 -27.73 -41.41 19.70
C ASP A 4 -26.61 -42.09 18.89
N SER A 5 -26.87 -42.27 17.61
CA SER A 5 -25.91 -42.78 16.63
C SER A 5 -24.85 -41.72 16.36
N GLY A 6 -23.62 -41.98 16.82
CA GLY A 6 -22.45 -41.18 16.53
C GLY A 6 -22.31 -40.89 15.03
N LYS A 7 -22.62 -39.65 14.66
CA LYS A 7 -22.40 -39.11 13.33
C LYS A 7 -20.89 -38.97 13.14
N ARG A 8 -20.30 -39.95 12.46
CA ARG A 8 -18.92 -39.87 11.97
C ARG A 8 -18.82 -38.64 11.08
N ILE A 9 -18.03 -37.68 11.54
CA ILE A 9 -17.51 -36.57 10.72
C ILE A 9 -16.63 -37.21 9.65
N ASN A 10 -17.13 -37.28 8.41
CA ASN A 10 -16.34 -37.71 7.27
C ASN A 10 -15.18 -36.73 7.09
N ALA A 11 -13.96 -37.27 7.07
CA ALA A 11 -12.71 -36.54 6.90
C ALA A 11 -12.46 -36.08 5.45
N ASP A 12 -13.48 -36.12 4.59
CA ASP A 12 -13.36 -35.87 3.15
C ASP A 12 -13.70 -34.42 2.73
N ASP A 13 -14.00 -33.53 3.67
CA ASP A 13 -14.32 -32.11 3.36
C ASP A 13 -13.16 -31.14 3.61
N ALA A 14 -11.95 -31.66 3.89
CA ALA A 14 -10.75 -30.87 4.20
C ALA A 14 -9.89 -30.52 2.97
N GLY A 15 -10.35 -30.78 1.74
CA GLY A 15 -9.47 -30.86 0.58
C GLY A 15 -9.98 -30.25 -0.73
N ALA A 16 -11.05 -29.44 -0.71
CA ALA A 16 -11.41 -28.64 -1.88
C ALA A 16 -10.85 -27.23 -1.71
N HIS A 17 -9.76 -26.92 -2.41
CA HIS A 17 -9.40 -25.53 -2.73
C HIS A 17 -10.58 -24.90 -3.46
N ARG A 18 -11.61 -24.43 -2.73
CA ARG A 18 -12.47 -23.36 -3.21
C ARG A 18 -11.50 -22.27 -3.66
N ALA A 19 -11.54 -21.89 -4.93
CA ALA A 19 -10.88 -20.68 -5.38
C ALA A 19 -11.28 -19.59 -4.37
N GLN A 20 -10.35 -19.18 -3.51
CA GLN A 20 -10.69 -18.31 -2.39
C GLN A 20 -11.19 -17.01 -3.00
N ARG A 21 -12.45 -16.68 -2.72
CA ARG A 21 -13.07 -15.47 -3.23
C ARG A 21 -12.44 -14.30 -2.50
N LEU A 22 -11.68 -13.48 -3.20
CA LEU A 22 -11.17 -12.23 -2.63
C LEU A 22 -12.34 -11.35 -2.17
N ARG A 23 -12.19 -10.74 -0.99
CA ARG A 23 -13.17 -9.82 -0.37
C ARG A 23 -12.58 -8.47 -0.03
N LEU A 24 -11.25 -8.33 -0.03
CA LEU A 24 -10.56 -7.06 0.21
C LEU A 24 -9.37 -6.89 -0.74
N ALA A 25 -9.27 -5.72 -1.35
CA ALA A 25 -8.08 -5.23 -2.03
C ALA A 25 -7.46 -4.09 -1.21
N VAL A 26 -6.23 -4.28 -0.75
CA VAL A 26 -5.42 -3.21 -0.13
C VAL A 26 -4.49 -2.66 -1.21
N LEU A 27 -4.76 -1.45 -1.68
CA LEU A 27 -4.04 -0.80 -2.76
C LEU A 27 -3.14 0.29 -2.17
N ASP A 28 -1.86 0.27 -2.52
CA ASP A 28 -0.99 1.41 -2.29
C ASP A 28 -1.47 2.66 -3.08
N MET A 29 -1.02 3.83 -2.65
CA MET A 29 -1.28 5.10 -3.29
C MET A 29 -0.20 5.48 -4.33
N VAL A 30 0.92 6.05 -3.91
CA VAL A 30 1.91 6.68 -4.81
C VAL A 30 2.75 5.63 -5.53
N GLY A 31 2.65 5.61 -6.86
CA GLY A 31 3.26 4.60 -7.71
C GLY A 31 2.28 3.48 -8.10
N THR A 32 1.14 3.39 -7.42
CA THR A 32 0.17 2.30 -7.59
C THR A 32 -1.19 2.77 -8.11
N THR A 33 -1.91 3.61 -7.35
CA THR A 33 -3.19 4.19 -7.77
C THR A 33 -3.07 5.66 -8.17
N ILE A 34 -2.03 6.35 -7.70
CA ILE A 34 -1.74 7.74 -8.02
C ILE A 34 -0.28 7.87 -8.48
N THR A 35 -0.01 8.89 -9.27
CA THR A 35 1.34 9.33 -9.62
C THR A 35 1.56 10.75 -9.14
N ASP A 36 2.75 11.01 -8.62
CA ASP A 36 3.16 12.31 -8.14
C ASP A 36 4.37 12.86 -8.93
N ASP A 37 4.78 12.23 -10.02
CA ASP A 37 5.85 12.71 -10.91
C ASP A 37 7.13 13.18 -10.16
N GLY A 38 7.48 12.47 -9.08
CA GLY A 38 8.66 12.76 -8.26
C GLY A 38 8.46 13.80 -7.15
N LEU A 39 7.24 14.23 -6.85
CA LEU A 39 6.96 15.15 -5.74
C LEU A 39 7.50 14.61 -4.41
N THR A 40 7.38 13.30 -4.16
CA THR A 40 7.88 12.69 -2.91
C THR A 40 9.38 12.92 -2.73
N GLU A 41 10.17 12.76 -3.78
CA GLU A 41 11.62 12.97 -3.72
C GLU A 41 11.97 14.46 -3.58
N ARG A 42 11.22 15.34 -4.26
CA ARG A 42 11.36 16.80 -4.14
C ARG A 42 11.02 17.30 -2.73
N ALA A 43 9.96 16.78 -2.12
CA ALA A 43 9.58 17.09 -0.75
C ALA A 43 10.61 16.58 0.26
N MET A 44 11.16 15.37 0.04
CA MET A 44 12.27 14.85 0.85
C MET A 44 13.50 15.76 0.76
N SER A 45 13.87 16.19 -0.45
CA SER A 45 14.98 17.11 -0.67
C SER A 45 14.79 18.45 0.05
N ARG A 46 13.58 19.02 -0.01
CA ARG A 46 13.22 20.26 0.72
C ARG A 46 13.30 20.08 2.24
N ALA A 47 12.79 18.98 2.76
CA ALA A 47 12.84 18.68 4.19
C ALA A 47 14.28 18.53 4.72
N LEU A 48 15.15 17.87 3.96
CA LEU A 48 16.57 17.75 4.30
C LEU A 48 17.26 19.12 4.32
N LEU A 49 17.02 19.96 3.30
CA LEU A 49 17.53 21.33 3.26
C LEU A 49 17.06 22.17 4.47
N GLU A 50 15.76 22.16 4.77
CA GLU A 50 15.19 22.90 5.91
C GLU A 50 15.76 22.46 7.27
N THR A 51 16.22 21.22 7.37
CA THR A 51 16.84 20.68 8.59
C THR A 51 18.37 20.82 8.63
N GLY A 52 18.91 21.66 7.73
CA GLY A 52 20.32 22.04 7.68
C GLY A 52 21.22 21.01 7.00
N VAL A 53 20.67 20.13 6.16
CA VAL A 53 21.45 19.21 5.34
C VAL A 53 21.71 19.88 3.99
N GLU A 54 22.97 20.24 3.72
CA GLU A 54 23.35 20.97 2.50
C GLU A 54 23.15 20.11 1.23
N PRO A 55 22.37 20.57 0.23
CA PRO A 55 22.20 19.88 -1.04
C PRO A 55 23.52 19.61 -1.76
N GLY A 56 23.66 18.41 -2.33
CA GLY A 56 24.89 17.99 -3.02
C GLY A 56 26.04 17.56 -2.10
N SER A 57 25.89 17.70 -0.77
CA SER A 57 26.85 17.11 0.17
C SER A 57 26.75 15.58 0.19
N THR A 58 27.84 14.89 0.55
CA THR A 58 27.83 13.42 0.72
C THR A 58 26.74 12.95 1.69
N ARG A 59 26.50 13.73 2.75
CA ARG A 59 25.44 13.46 3.73
C ARG A 59 24.06 13.55 3.08
N PHE A 60 23.79 14.58 2.31
CA PHE A 60 22.52 14.75 1.60
C PHE A 60 22.25 13.62 0.63
N GLU A 61 23.22 13.27 -0.21
CA GLU A 61 23.09 12.18 -1.19
C GLU A 61 22.86 10.83 -0.50
N SER A 62 23.58 10.57 0.60
CA SER A 62 23.37 9.34 1.38
C SER A 62 21.97 9.28 2.00
N MET A 63 21.45 10.40 2.52
CA MET A 63 20.12 10.46 3.13
C MET A 63 19.02 10.31 2.08
N LEU A 64 19.17 10.93 0.91
CA LEU A 64 18.26 10.71 -0.22
C LEU A 64 18.32 9.28 -0.74
N GLY A 65 19.52 8.69 -0.82
CA GLY A 65 19.70 7.28 -1.17
C GLY A 65 18.91 6.36 -0.23
N TYR A 66 19.06 6.54 1.08
CA TYR A 66 18.29 5.78 2.06
C TYR A 66 16.77 6.00 1.93
N ALA A 67 16.33 7.24 1.68
CA ALA A 67 14.90 7.53 1.46
C ALA A 67 14.35 6.84 0.20
N ARG A 68 15.15 6.69 -0.85
CA ARG A 68 14.83 5.91 -2.06
C ARG A 68 14.76 4.41 -1.75
N ASP A 69 15.75 3.88 -1.04
CA ASP A 69 15.79 2.45 -0.67
C ASP A 69 14.64 2.04 0.27
N THR A 70 14.07 3.01 1.00
CA THR A 70 12.96 2.83 1.93
C THR A 70 11.64 3.42 1.41
N MET A 71 11.48 3.55 0.09
CA MET A 71 10.19 3.95 -0.50
C MET A 71 9.05 3.03 -0.02
N GLY A 72 7.88 3.65 0.21
CA GLY A 72 6.70 3.01 0.81
C GLY A 72 6.66 3.02 2.34
N PHE A 73 7.80 3.25 3.03
CA PHE A 73 7.84 3.33 4.49
C PHE A 73 7.21 4.64 4.99
N SER A 74 6.81 4.64 6.27
CA SER A 74 6.41 5.86 6.96
C SER A 74 7.53 6.90 6.90
N LYS A 75 7.19 8.14 6.51
CA LYS A 75 8.19 9.23 6.48
C LYS A 75 8.76 9.54 7.86
N LEU A 76 7.97 9.43 8.92
CA LEU A 76 8.47 9.57 10.28
C LEU A 76 9.48 8.48 10.63
N THR A 77 9.24 7.23 10.24
CA THR A 77 10.20 6.12 10.42
C THR A 77 11.49 6.38 9.66
N VAL A 78 11.40 6.87 8.41
CA VAL A 78 12.58 7.23 7.60
C VAL A 78 13.36 8.34 8.29
N PHE A 79 12.73 9.44 8.67
CA PHE A 79 13.41 10.55 9.36
C PHE A 79 13.98 10.16 10.73
N SER A 80 13.32 9.27 11.46
CA SER A 80 13.82 8.75 12.74
C SER A 80 15.07 7.88 12.58
N HIS A 81 15.28 7.30 11.40
CA HIS A 81 16.54 6.62 11.07
C HIS A 81 17.63 7.62 10.65
N LEU A 82 17.24 8.66 9.91
CA LEU A 82 18.16 9.64 9.34
C LEU A 82 18.69 10.67 10.36
N PHE A 83 17.98 10.85 11.48
CA PHE A 83 18.35 11.79 12.53
C PHE A 83 18.32 11.12 13.91
N ASP A 84 19.40 11.24 14.68
CA ASP A 84 19.52 10.65 16.02
C ASP A 84 18.57 11.30 17.05
N GLU A 85 18.26 12.58 16.86
CA GLU A 85 17.38 13.34 17.75
C GLU A 85 15.92 13.26 17.28
N ALA A 86 15.04 12.71 18.11
CA ALA A 86 13.61 12.59 17.81
C ALA A 86 12.96 13.92 17.39
N GLN A 87 13.31 15.02 18.08
CA GLN A 87 12.80 16.36 17.76
C GLN A 87 13.18 16.82 16.35
N ARG A 88 14.38 16.46 15.88
CA ARG A 88 14.83 16.77 14.51
C ARG A 88 14.12 15.90 13.48
N ALA A 89 13.94 14.61 13.76
CA ALA A 89 13.18 13.70 12.89
C ALA A 89 11.72 14.18 12.70
N GLU A 90 11.06 14.58 13.79
CA GLU A 90 9.72 15.17 13.73
C GLU A 90 9.67 16.48 12.94
N SER A 91 10.68 17.34 13.14
CA SER A 91 10.77 18.62 12.42
C SER A 91 10.98 18.40 10.91
N ALA A 92 11.81 17.42 10.54
CA ALA A 92 12.01 17.00 9.16
C ALA A 92 10.72 16.41 8.56
N ASN A 93 9.99 15.57 9.31
CA ASN A 93 8.71 15.04 8.86
C ASN A 93 7.68 16.14 8.60
N LYS A 94 7.57 17.14 9.50
CA LYS A 94 6.70 18.30 9.29
C LYS A 94 7.14 19.15 8.09
N ALA A 95 8.44 19.30 7.87
CA ALA A 95 8.97 19.99 6.70
C ALA A 95 8.63 19.25 5.40
N PHE A 96 8.71 17.92 5.41
CA PHE A 96 8.26 17.08 4.29
C PHE A 96 6.78 17.28 4.01
N GLU A 97 5.92 17.21 5.03
CA GLU A 97 4.47 17.38 4.88
C GLU A 97 4.14 18.73 4.25
N ARG A 98 4.67 19.84 4.79
CA ARG A 98 4.48 21.18 4.20
C ARG A 98 4.97 21.26 2.75
N ALA A 99 6.18 20.75 2.50
CA ALA A 99 6.77 20.79 1.18
C ALA A 99 5.96 19.98 0.16
N TYR A 100 5.36 18.87 0.57
CA TYR A 100 4.50 18.05 -0.27
C TYR A 100 3.15 18.74 -0.51
N ASP A 101 2.55 19.35 0.51
CA ASP A 101 1.29 20.09 0.38
C ASP A 101 1.40 21.23 -0.64
N ASP A 102 2.46 22.02 -0.58
CA ASP A 102 2.73 23.09 -1.55
C ASP A 102 2.80 22.54 -2.98
N LEU A 103 3.41 21.37 -3.14
CA LEU A 103 3.58 20.71 -4.44
C LEU A 103 2.27 20.08 -4.96
N ILE A 104 1.40 19.58 -4.06
CA ILE A 104 0.05 19.15 -4.43
C ILE A 104 -0.76 20.34 -4.94
N ALA A 105 -0.70 21.48 -4.25
CA ALA A 105 -1.46 22.68 -4.61
C ALA A 105 -1.13 23.20 -6.02
N ASP A 106 0.09 22.93 -6.51
CA ASP A 106 0.53 23.21 -7.88
C ASP A 106 0.05 22.17 -8.92
N GLY A 107 -0.85 21.25 -8.56
CA GLY A 107 -1.45 20.23 -9.45
C GLY A 107 -0.58 18.98 -9.66
N GLY A 108 0.34 18.71 -8.74
CA GLY A 108 1.38 17.69 -8.94
C GLY A 108 0.96 16.23 -8.65
N VAL A 109 -0.29 15.96 -8.26
CA VAL A 109 -0.80 14.59 -8.05
C VAL A 109 -1.94 14.28 -9.01
N ARG A 110 -1.91 13.09 -9.62
CA ARG A 110 -2.93 12.62 -10.56
C ARG A 110 -3.20 11.14 -10.33
N ALA A 111 -4.40 10.69 -10.68
CA ALA A 111 -4.70 9.26 -10.76
C ALA A 111 -3.83 8.58 -11.83
N ILE A 112 -3.35 7.37 -11.56
CA ILE A 112 -2.78 6.52 -12.61
C ILE A 112 -3.91 6.13 -13.59
N PRO A 113 -3.67 6.15 -14.91
CA PRO A 113 -4.71 5.78 -15.88
C PRO A 113 -5.30 4.38 -15.60
N GLY A 114 -6.62 4.32 -15.43
CA GLY A 114 -7.35 3.08 -15.10
C GLY A 114 -7.49 2.79 -13.60
N ALA A 115 -6.90 3.61 -12.71
CA ALA A 115 -6.96 3.37 -11.27
C ALA A 115 -8.37 3.57 -10.71
N GLU A 116 -9.06 4.63 -11.13
CA GLU A 116 -10.42 4.93 -10.68
C GLU A 116 -11.40 3.83 -11.11
N GLU A 117 -11.31 3.42 -12.37
CA GLU A 117 -12.12 2.38 -12.96
C GLU A 117 -11.86 1.02 -12.30
N THR A 118 -10.62 0.76 -11.90
CA THR A 118 -10.27 -0.47 -11.16
C THR A 118 -10.86 -0.46 -9.76
N ILE A 119 -10.81 0.67 -9.05
CA ILE A 119 -11.42 0.81 -7.72
C ILE A 119 -12.93 0.57 -7.83
N ASP A 120 -13.59 1.19 -8.82
CA ASP A 120 -15.02 1.05 -9.02
C ASP A 120 -15.39 -0.41 -9.40
N TRP A 121 -14.64 -1.04 -10.30
CA TRP A 121 -14.84 -2.44 -10.68
C TRP A 121 -14.70 -3.42 -9.50
N LEU A 122 -13.71 -3.21 -8.62
CA LEU A 122 -13.52 -4.04 -7.42
C LEU A 122 -14.76 -3.95 -6.52
N ARG A 123 -15.23 -2.73 -6.25
CA ARG A 123 -16.40 -2.48 -5.40
C ARG A 123 -17.67 -3.06 -6.01
N ASP A 124 -17.89 -2.87 -7.31
CA ASP A 124 -19.03 -3.43 -8.04
C ASP A 124 -19.01 -4.97 -8.06
N SER A 125 -17.81 -5.57 -7.97
CA SER A 125 -17.62 -7.02 -7.84
C SER A 125 -17.80 -7.56 -6.42
N GLY A 126 -18.12 -6.68 -5.46
CA GLY A 126 -18.27 -7.02 -4.04
C GLY A 126 -16.95 -7.20 -3.29
N VAL A 127 -15.84 -6.69 -3.84
CA VAL A 127 -14.54 -6.62 -3.17
C VAL A 127 -14.41 -5.25 -2.51
N LYS A 128 -14.21 -5.22 -1.19
CA LYS A 128 -13.95 -3.97 -0.46
C LYS A 128 -12.59 -3.42 -0.86
N VAL A 129 -12.44 -2.10 -0.87
CA VAL A 129 -11.18 -1.44 -1.24
C VAL A 129 -10.64 -0.64 -0.05
N CYS A 130 -9.37 -0.85 0.28
CA CYS A 130 -8.62 -0.04 1.23
C CYS A 130 -7.46 0.67 0.50
N LEU A 131 -7.41 1.99 0.56
CA LEU A 131 -6.26 2.78 0.09
C LEU A 131 -5.24 2.93 1.23
N ALA A 132 -4.04 2.37 1.07
CA ALA A 132 -2.98 2.37 2.06
C ALA A 132 -1.81 3.27 1.62
N THR A 133 -1.26 4.09 2.51
CA THR A 133 -0.08 4.92 2.19
C THR A 133 0.96 4.94 3.31
N GLY A 134 2.20 5.27 2.95
CA GLY A 134 3.29 5.56 3.89
C GLY A 134 3.29 7.03 4.34
N PHE A 135 2.49 7.88 3.71
CA PHE A 135 2.29 9.26 4.16
C PHE A 135 1.59 9.35 5.52
N GLY A 136 1.75 10.48 6.19
CA GLY A 136 0.96 10.81 7.38
C GLY A 136 -0.51 11.09 7.05
N ARG A 137 -1.37 11.11 8.07
CA ARG A 137 -2.82 11.35 7.93
C ARG A 137 -3.13 12.62 7.13
N HIS A 138 -2.46 13.71 7.46
CA HIS A 138 -2.66 15.01 6.83
C HIS A 138 -2.43 14.95 5.32
N THR A 139 -1.23 14.54 4.90
CA THR A 139 -0.88 14.40 3.48
C THR A 139 -1.78 13.38 2.76
N GLN A 140 -2.18 12.28 3.40
CA GLN A 140 -3.14 11.36 2.78
C GLN A 140 -4.48 12.07 2.48
N ASN A 141 -5.03 12.80 3.44
CA ASN A 141 -6.29 13.52 3.25
C ASN A 141 -6.18 14.55 2.14
N MET A 142 -5.10 15.35 2.13
CA MET A 142 -4.85 16.33 1.08
C MET A 142 -4.82 15.70 -0.32
N VAL A 143 -4.14 14.55 -0.46
CA VAL A 143 -4.11 13.80 -1.72
C VAL A 143 -5.52 13.35 -2.11
N LEU A 144 -6.26 12.71 -1.20
CA LEU A 144 -7.61 12.21 -1.48
C LEU A 144 -8.57 13.36 -1.84
N GLU A 145 -8.50 14.49 -1.15
CA GLU A 145 -9.31 15.68 -1.43
C GLU A 145 -8.97 16.26 -2.81
N SER A 146 -7.69 16.39 -3.15
CA SER A 146 -7.24 16.93 -4.44
C SER A 146 -7.74 16.12 -5.64
N LEU A 147 -7.90 14.80 -5.47
CA LEU A 147 -8.42 13.89 -6.48
C LEU A 147 -9.95 13.74 -6.43
N GLY A 148 -10.63 14.30 -5.43
CA GLY A 148 -12.06 14.05 -5.21
C GLY A 148 -12.36 12.61 -4.76
N TRP A 149 -11.40 11.93 -4.15
CA TRP A 149 -11.47 10.52 -3.75
C TRP A 149 -11.98 10.30 -2.32
N MET A 150 -12.42 11.35 -1.63
CA MET A 150 -13.08 11.21 -0.33
C MET A 150 -14.34 10.34 -0.47
N GLY A 151 -14.30 9.14 0.11
CA GLY A 151 -15.37 8.13 -0.02
C GLY A 151 -15.32 7.26 -1.28
N LYS A 152 -14.26 7.34 -2.10
CA LYS A 152 -14.10 6.49 -3.29
C LYS A 152 -13.75 5.04 -2.95
N ALA A 153 -13.00 4.83 -1.87
CA ALA A 153 -12.72 3.52 -1.29
C ALA A 153 -13.50 3.30 0.02
N ASP A 154 -13.67 2.04 0.44
CA ASP A 154 -14.36 1.69 1.69
C ASP A 154 -13.54 2.10 2.93
N LEU A 155 -12.22 2.18 2.79
CA LEU A 155 -11.29 2.59 3.85
C LEU A 155 -10.06 3.28 3.26
N SER A 156 -9.46 4.20 4.01
CA SER A 156 -8.12 4.69 3.76
C SER A 156 -7.29 4.64 5.04
N LEU A 157 -6.05 4.13 4.94
CA LEU A 157 -5.16 3.94 6.09
C LEU A 157 -3.80 4.58 5.86
N CYS A 158 -3.27 5.16 6.93
CA CYS A 158 -1.90 5.60 7.05
C CYS A 158 -1.23 4.91 8.26
N PRO A 159 0.09 5.08 8.47
CA PRO A 159 0.78 4.41 9.58
C PRO A 159 0.21 4.72 10.97
N ALA A 160 -0.36 5.92 11.17
CA ALA A 160 -0.97 6.32 12.44
C ALA A 160 -2.22 5.51 12.80
N ASP A 161 -2.88 4.91 11.81
CA ASP A 161 -4.12 4.13 12.00
C ASP A 161 -3.82 2.68 12.46
N ALA A 162 -2.59 2.19 12.28
CA ALA A 162 -2.21 0.80 12.54
C ALA A 162 -1.02 0.63 13.51
N GLY A 163 -0.47 1.73 14.02
CA GLY A 163 0.70 1.75 14.90
C GLY A 163 2.03 1.61 14.15
N ARG A 164 2.20 0.57 13.32
CA ARG A 164 3.38 0.39 12.45
C ARG A 164 2.99 0.49 10.98
N GLY A 165 3.79 1.22 10.20
CA GLY A 165 3.64 1.27 8.74
C GLY A 165 4.30 0.09 8.02
N ARG A 166 4.30 0.12 6.68
CA ARG A 166 5.08 -0.81 5.86
C ARG A 166 6.57 -0.80 6.27
N PRO A 167 7.26 -1.96 6.25
CA PRO A 167 6.86 -3.25 5.68
C PRO A 167 6.24 -4.20 6.72
N TYR A 168 5.74 -3.69 7.84
CA TYR A 168 5.01 -4.50 8.82
C TYR A 168 3.56 -4.74 8.36
N PRO A 169 2.94 -5.86 8.74
CA PRO A 169 1.62 -6.23 8.21
C PRO A 169 0.47 -5.42 8.83
N ASP A 170 0.75 -4.57 9.83
CA ASP A 170 -0.27 -3.98 10.71
C ASP A 170 -1.33 -3.22 9.93
N MET A 171 -0.97 -2.44 8.91
CA MET A 171 -1.97 -1.71 8.10
C MET A 171 -2.95 -2.65 7.38
N ILE A 172 -2.48 -3.78 6.86
CA ILE A 172 -3.34 -4.75 6.18
C ILE A 172 -4.24 -5.46 7.20
N LEU A 173 -3.68 -5.84 8.35
CA LEU A 173 -4.44 -6.47 9.43
C LEU A 173 -5.48 -5.51 10.02
N THR A 174 -5.16 -4.22 10.15
CA THR A 174 -6.11 -3.18 10.52
C THR A 174 -7.24 -3.08 9.50
N ALA A 175 -6.95 -3.13 8.19
CA ALA A 175 -7.98 -3.11 7.17
C ALA A 175 -8.92 -4.33 7.26
N VAL A 176 -8.36 -5.53 7.50
CA VAL A 176 -9.13 -6.76 7.71
C VAL A 176 -10.11 -6.61 8.88
N LEU A 177 -9.62 -6.11 10.02
CA LEU A 177 -10.44 -5.91 11.22
C LEU A 177 -11.49 -4.80 11.03
N ALA A 178 -11.10 -3.66 10.45
CA ALA A 178 -11.99 -2.51 10.27
C ALA A 178 -13.12 -2.77 9.26
N LEU A 179 -12.90 -3.69 8.33
CA LEU A 179 -13.85 -4.04 7.27
C LEU A 179 -14.60 -5.36 7.51
N ASP A 180 -14.43 -5.94 8.70
CA ASP A 180 -15.13 -7.14 9.17
C ASP A 180 -14.91 -8.36 8.24
N LEU A 181 -13.64 -8.62 7.91
CA LEU A 181 -13.23 -9.83 7.20
C LEU A 181 -12.87 -10.95 8.18
N ASP A 182 -13.24 -12.17 7.82
CA ASP A 182 -13.04 -13.36 8.65
C ASP A 182 -11.67 -14.01 8.44
N ASP A 183 -11.07 -13.82 7.26
CA ASP A 183 -9.87 -14.56 6.83
C ASP A 183 -8.93 -13.67 6.00
N VAL A 184 -7.69 -13.53 6.47
CA VAL A 184 -6.63 -12.77 5.78
C VAL A 184 -6.32 -13.33 4.39
N ARG A 185 -6.65 -14.60 4.13
CA ARG A 185 -6.49 -15.23 2.81
C ARG A 185 -7.53 -14.74 1.80
N GLU A 186 -8.50 -13.93 2.20
CA GLU A 186 -9.44 -13.25 1.29
C GLU A 186 -8.91 -11.87 0.81
N VAL A 187 -7.66 -11.55 1.15
CA VAL A 187 -7.03 -10.26 0.85
C VAL A 187 -6.07 -10.37 -0.33
N VAL A 188 -6.15 -9.39 -1.24
CA VAL A 188 -5.08 -9.06 -2.20
C VAL A 188 -4.42 -7.76 -1.80
N VAL A 189 -3.09 -7.74 -1.81
CA VAL A 189 -2.28 -6.53 -1.59
C VAL A 189 -1.65 -6.12 -2.91
N VAL A 190 -1.74 -4.85 -3.27
CA VAL A 190 -1.24 -4.33 -4.54
C VAL A 190 -0.35 -3.12 -4.28
N GLY A 191 0.86 -3.14 -4.82
CA GLY A 191 1.81 -2.03 -4.63
C GLY A 191 3.00 -2.08 -5.57
N ASP A 192 3.77 -1.00 -5.61
CA ASP A 192 4.91 -0.80 -6.50
C ASP A 192 6.27 -0.90 -5.80
N THR A 193 6.28 -1.12 -4.47
CA THR A 193 7.50 -1.23 -3.68
C THR A 193 7.70 -2.62 -3.09
N SER A 194 8.95 -2.97 -2.80
CA SER A 194 9.26 -4.19 -2.04
C SER A 194 8.67 -4.13 -0.62
N SER A 195 8.41 -2.94 -0.08
CA SER A 195 7.78 -2.76 1.22
C SER A 195 6.31 -3.22 1.22
N ASP A 196 5.59 -2.99 0.11
CA ASP A 196 4.23 -3.51 -0.11
C ASP A 196 4.23 -5.02 -0.15
N MET A 197 5.16 -5.57 -0.92
CA MET A 197 5.26 -7.02 -1.10
C MET A 197 5.54 -7.71 0.24
N LEU A 198 6.52 -7.20 1.00
CA LEU A 198 6.85 -7.73 2.33
C LEU A 198 5.67 -7.57 3.31
N SER A 199 4.98 -6.44 3.29
CA SER A 199 3.80 -6.21 4.12
C SER A 199 2.69 -7.23 3.80
N GLY A 200 2.40 -7.43 2.51
CA GLY A 200 1.44 -8.41 2.02
C GLY A 200 1.78 -9.83 2.44
N VAL A 201 3.01 -10.27 2.17
CA VAL A 201 3.48 -11.61 2.57
C VAL A 201 3.38 -11.82 4.08
N ARG A 202 3.82 -10.84 4.87
CA ARG A 202 3.80 -10.94 6.34
C ARG A 202 2.38 -10.93 6.93
N SER A 203 1.41 -10.36 6.22
CA SER A 203 0.01 -10.33 6.65
C SER A 203 -0.71 -11.67 6.46
N GLY A 204 -0.16 -12.56 5.61
CA GLY A 204 -0.84 -13.80 5.22
C GLY A 204 -1.87 -13.62 4.11
N ALA A 205 -1.86 -12.49 3.40
CA ALA A 205 -2.67 -12.27 2.20
C ALA A 205 -2.44 -13.38 1.16
N SER A 206 -3.51 -13.81 0.47
CA SER A 206 -3.41 -14.90 -0.51
C SER A 206 -2.77 -14.47 -1.82
N ALA A 207 -2.85 -13.17 -2.14
CA ALA A 207 -2.24 -12.59 -3.32
C ALA A 207 -1.51 -11.28 -2.97
N VAL A 208 -0.31 -11.14 -3.53
CA VAL A 208 0.55 -9.97 -3.37
C VAL A 208 1.03 -9.56 -4.77
N VAL A 209 0.45 -8.52 -5.32
CA VAL A 209 0.57 -8.14 -6.72
C VAL A 209 1.44 -6.89 -6.85
N GLY A 210 2.57 -7.03 -7.53
CA GLY A 210 3.41 -5.91 -7.92
C GLY A 210 2.84 -5.15 -9.12
N VAL A 211 2.96 -3.82 -9.14
CA VAL A 211 2.70 -3.00 -10.33
C VAL A 211 3.96 -2.27 -10.80
N LEU A 212 4.08 -2.01 -12.11
CA LEU A 212 5.28 -1.41 -12.72
C LEU A 212 5.13 0.09 -13.02
N THR A 213 4.08 0.73 -12.51
CA THR A 213 3.84 2.17 -12.63
C THR A 213 4.64 3.02 -11.64
N GLY A 214 5.32 2.39 -10.70
CA GLY A 214 6.02 3.07 -9.60
C GLY A 214 7.51 2.75 -9.52
N PHE A 215 8.01 2.53 -8.30
CA PHE A 215 9.41 2.72 -7.96
C PHE A 215 10.30 1.49 -8.17
N HIS A 216 9.88 0.29 -7.76
CA HIS A 216 10.74 -0.91 -7.83
C HIS A 216 10.55 -1.73 -9.11
N SER A 217 11.65 -2.34 -9.56
CA SER A 217 11.64 -3.24 -10.72
C SER A 217 10.89 -4.54 -10.45
N GLU A 218 10.42 -5.20 -11.51
CA GLU A 218 9.80 -6.53 -11.41
C GLU A 218 10.67 -7.52 -10.63
N ALA A 219 11.99 -7.51 -10.86
CA ALA A 219 12.91 -8.40 -10.15
C ALA A 219 12.91 -8.14 -8.63
N ALA A 220 12.90 -6.87 -8.21
CA ALA A 220 12.85 -6.50 -6.80
C ALA A 220 11.49 -6.84 -6.15
N LEU A 221 10.39 -6.69 -6.90
CA LEU A 221 9.05 -7.06 -6.44
C LEU A 221 8.92 -8.58 -6.26
N ARG A 222 9.38 -9.36 -7.24
CA ARG A 222 9.39 -10.83 -7.16
C ARG A 222 10.29 -11.34 -6.03
N ALA A 223 11.48 -10.77 -5.87
CA ALA A 223 12.38 -11.10 -4.76
C ALA A 223 11.76 -10.81 -3.39
N ALA A 224 10.89 -9.80 -3.29
CA ALA A 224 10.16 -9.45 -2.08
C ALA A 224 8.87 -10.27 -1.85
N GLY A 225 8.55 -11.20 -2.75
CA GLY A 225 7.45 -12.16 -2.59
C GLY A 225 6.18 -11.87 -3.39
N ALA A 226 6.26 -11.04 -4.44
CA ALA A 226 5.13 -10.84 -5.35
C ALA A 226 4.65 -12.17 -5.97
N THR A 227 3.37 -12.50 -5.81
CA THR A 227 2.72 -13.65 -6.43
C THR A 227 2.45 -13.43 -7.92
N ALA A 228 2.24 -12.17 -8.31
CA ALA A 228 2.13 -11.71 -9.69
C ALA A 228 2.72 -10.31 -9.82
N VAL A 229 3.12 -9.94 -11.04
CA VAL A 229 3.52 -8.57 -11.38
C VAL A 229 2.81 -8.19 -12.67
N VAL A 230 2.17 -7.02 -12.68
CA VAL A 230 1.40 -6.51 -13.82
C VAL A 230 1.88 -5.10 -14.22
N PRO A 231 1.66 -4.67 -15.47
CA PRO A 231 2.12 -3.36 -15.91
C PRO A 231 1.54 -2.19 -15.11
N SER A 232 0.25 -2.24 -14.78
CA SER A 232 -0.45 -1.20 -14.02
C SER A 232 -1.59 -1.80 -13.18
N VAL A 233 -2.07 -1.04 -12.19
CA VAL A 233 -3.25 -1.39 -11.41
C VAL A 233 -4.48 -1.68 -12.28
N LYS A 234 -4.59 -1.05 -13.47
CA LYS A 234 -5.67 -1.30 -14.44
C LYS A 234 -5.74 -2.73 -14.98
N ASP A 235 -4.65 -3.48 -14.85
CA ASP A 235 -4.54 -4.86 -15.32
C ASP A 235 -4.97 -5.85 -14.21
N LEU A 236 -5.27 -5.35 -13.01
CA LEU A 236 -5.73 -6.16 -11.87
C LEU A 236 -7.06 -6.91 -12.15
N PRO A 237 -8.10 -6.30 -12.76
CA PRO A 237 -9.35 -7.01 -13.06
C PRO A 237 -9.11 -8.29 -13.87
N ALA A 238 -8.29 -8.23 -14.92
CA ALA A 238 -7.97 -9.39 -15.75
C ALA A 238 -7.19 -10.50 -15.00
N LEU A 239 -6.47 -10.13 -13.94
CA LEU A 239 -5.79 -11.09 -13.05
C LEU A 239 -6.76 -11.74 -12.07
N LEU A 240 -7.75 -11.00 -11.58
CA LEU A 240 -8.71 -11.43 -10.55
C LEU A 240 -9.95 -12.12 -11.12
N GLU A 241 -10.29 -11.86 -12.38
CA GLU A 241 -11.35 -12.58 -13.07
C GLU A 241 -11.05 -14.09 -13.01
N PRO A 242 -12.02 -14.91 -12.56
CA PRO A 242 -11.89 -16.35 -12.67
C PRO A 242 -11.59 -16.65 -14.13
N ARG A 243 -10.46 -17.28 -14.44
CA ARG A 243 -10.24 -17.87 -15.75
C ARG A 243 -11.39 -18.84 -15.98
N ALA A 244 -12.43 -18.39 -16.67
CA ALA A 244 -13.47 -19.26 -17.18
C ALA A 244 -12.71 -20.38 -17.90
N ALA A 245 -12.92 -21.61 -17.43
CA ALA A 245 -12.27 -22.79 -17.98
C ALA A 245 -12.34 -22.66 -19.50
N ARG A 246 -11.17 -22.52 -20.14
CA ARG A 246 -11.07 -22.57 -21.59
C ARG A 246 -11.60 -23.95 -21.99
N LEU A 247 -12.82 -23.97 -22.51
CA LEU A 247 -13.44 -25.11 -23.18
C LEU A 247 -12.66 -25.43 -24.46
#